data_AF-A0A945TYC6-F1
#
_entry.id   AF-A0A945TYC6-F1
#
_cell.length_a   1.000
_cell.length_b   1.000
_cell.length_c   1.000
_cell.angle_alpha   90.00
_cell.angle_beta   90.00
_cell.angle_gamma   90.00
#
_symmetry.space_group_name_H-M   'P 1'
#
loop_
_entity.id
_entity.type
_entity.pdbx_description
1 polymer ?
#
loop_
_entity_poly.entity_id
_entity_poly.type
_entity_poly.pdbx_seq_one_letter_code
_entity_poly.pdbx_strand_id
1 'polypeptide(L)'
;MITLRRRLERRFEYLRGNDRGLAIVEMAIVAPLLALLVAGIMEYGLLWRDDLTVTSATRAGARVASNLGDSYLSDYEALLSLDAALASIDGITIEGVLIYHADAADGTPHSSCFDVSGDPQSSNNECNFYSAADLITVAALDCSVSCTEFPDNGNCFGGISVNFCPQQDRETDQATGVTDVGVWVRINREYTTGIFPGDGVTITDYTVMTVEPTS
;
A
#
# COMPACT_ATOMS: atom_id res chain seq x y z
N MET A 1 -11.56 -69.65 46.75
CA MET A 1 -11.36 -69.02 45.41
C MET A 1 -12.22 -67.77 45.16
N ILE A 2 -13.16 -67.41 46.04
CA ILE A 2 -14.11 -66.28 45.85
C ILE A 2 -13.56 -64.93 46.37
N THR A 3 -12.55 -64.93 47.23
CA THR A 3 -12.00 -63.72 47.88
C THR A 3 -11.00 -62.92 47.04
N LEU A 4 -10.42 -63.52 45.98
CA LEU A 4 -9.46 -62.84 45.10
C LEU A 4 -10.14 -61.95 44.04
N ARG A 5 -11.37 -62.25 43.64
CA ARG A 5 -12.11 -61.46 42.63
C ARG A 5 -12.45 -60.05 43.13
N ARG A 6 -12.85 -59.89 44.39
CA ARG A 6 -13.25 -58.59 44.97
C ARG A 6 -12.11 -57.58 45.16
N ARG A 7 -10.84 -58.01 45.14
CA ARG A 7 -9.68 -57.11 45.27
C ARG A 7 -9.25 -56.50 43.93
N LEU A 8 -9.59 -57.12 42.81
CA LEU A 8 -9.20 -56.63 41.48
C LEU A 8 -10.13 -55.51 40.99
N GLU A 9 -11.42 -55.56 41.33
CA GLU A 9 -12.40 -54.56 40.90
C GLU A 9 -12.11 -53.16 41.51
N ARG A 10 -11.66 -53.08 42.77
CA ARG A 10 -11.30 -51.79 43.40
C ARG A 10 -10.04 -51.12 42.83
N ARG A 11 -9.22 -51.85 42.09
CA ARG A 11 -7.96 -51.31 41.53
C ARG A 11 -8.17 -50.57 40.21
N PHE A 12 -9.29 -50.80 39.54
CA PHE A 12 -9.62 -50.13 38.28
C PHE A 12 -10.37 -48.80 38.46
N GLU A 13 -11.05 -48.57 39.59
CA GLU A 13 -11.68 -47.26 39.87
C GLU A 13 -10.65 -46.14 40.14
N TYR A 14 -9.46 -46.47 40.63
CA TYR A 14 -8.40 -45.48 40.88
C TYR A 14 -7.72 -44.97 39.58
N LEU A 15 -7.86 -45.69 38.47
CA LEU A 15 -7.33 -45.29 37.16
C LEU A 15 -8.30 -44.41 36.36
N ARG A 16 -9.55 -44.26 36.84
CA ARG A 16 -10.62 -43.54 36.15
C ARG A 16 -10.68 -42.05 36.48
N GLY A 17 -9.73 -41.55 37.27
CA GLY A 17 -9.62 -40.14 37.67
C GLY A 17 -8.66 -39.29 36.82
N ASN A 18 -8.06 -39.86 35.76
CA ASN A 18 -6.92 -39.26 35.08
C ASN A 18 -7.23 -38.55 33.74
N ASP A 19 -8.49 -38.61 33.28
CA ASP A 19 -8.90 -37.99 32.00
C ASP A 19 -8.73 -36.46 32.01
N ARG A 20 -8.84 -35.83 33.18
CA ARG A 20 -8.63 -34.38 33.35
C ARG A 20 -7.18 -33.95 33.09
N GLY A 21 -6.20 -34.81 33.39
CA GLY A 21 -4.79 -34.53 33.14
C GLY A 21 -4.41 -34.74 31.68
N LEU A 22 -5.01 -35.74 31.03
CA LEU A 22 -4.83 -36.01 29.61
C LEU A 22 -5.36 -34.87 28.74
N ALA A 23 -6.54 -34.33 29.06
CA ALA A 23 -7.14 -33.22 28.33
C ALA A 23 -6.26 -31.95 28.31
N ILE A 24 -5.52 -31.68 29.40
CA ILE A 24 -4.59 -30.54 29.46
C ILE A 24 -3.40 -30.76 28.52
N VAL A 25 -2.89 -31.99 28.42
CA VAL A 25 -1.77 -32.33 27.51
C VAL A 25 -2.22 -32.26 26.05
N GLU A 26 -3.43 -32.74 25.73
CA GLU A 26 -3.99 -32.62 24.39
C GLU A 26 -4.15 -31.16 23.98
N MET A 27 -4.69 -30.31 24.86
CA MET A 27 -4.79 -28.88 24.59
C MET A 27 -3.42 -28.19 24.52
N ALA A 28 -2.41 -28.63 25.28
CA ALA A 28 -1.06 -28.07 25.19
C ALA A 28 -0.41 -28.27 23.81
N ILE A 29 -0.84 -29.29 23.06
CA ILE A 29 -0.36 -29.56 21.69
C ILE A 29 -1.25 -28.88 20.64
N VAL A 30 -2.57 -28.88 20.83
CA VAL A 30 -3.52 -28.31 19.84
C VAL A 30 -3.57 -26.78 19.92
N ALA A 31 -3.52 -26.21 21.12
CA ALA A 31 -3.58 -24.75 21.32
C ALA A 31 -2.50 -23.97 20.55
N PRO A 32 -1.20 -24.33 20.55
CA PRO A 32 -0.21 -23.59 19.78
C PRO A 32 -0.45 -23.67 18.26
N LEU A 33 -0.94 -24.81 17.76
CA LEU A 33 -1.30 -24.96 16.34
C LEU A 33 -2.49 -24.05 15.96
N LEU A 34 -3.54 -24.03 16.79
CA LEU A 34 -4.69 -23.16 16.59
C LEU A 34 -4.30 -21.67 16.71
N ALA A 35 -3.44 -21.33 17.66
CA ALA A 35 -2.94 -19.97 17.83
C ALA A 35 -2.16 -19.50 16.58
N LEU A 36 -1.28 -20.35 16.03
CA LEU A 36 -0.56 -20.07 14.79
C LEU A 36 -1.53 -19.86 13.61
N LEU A 37 -2.53 -20.72 13.48
CA LEU A 37 -3.53 -20.62 12.41
C LEU A 37 -4.31 -19.31 12.51
N VAL A 38 -4.78 -18.94 13.70
CA VAL A 38 -5.50 -17.68 13.92
C VAL A 38 -4.59 -16.48 13.65
N ALA A 39 -3.35 -16.49 14.14
CA ALA A 39 -2.38 -15.42 13.87
C ALA A 39 -2.12 -15.27 12.36
N GLY A 40 -1.96 -16.38 11.63
CA GLY A 40 -1.77 -16.35 10.18
C GLY A 40 -2.98 -15.79 9.42
N ILE A 41 -4.21 -16.16 9.81
CA ILE A 41 -5.42 -15.59 9.20
C ILE A 41 -5.53 -14.08 9.50
N MET A 42 -5.21 -13.67 10.72
CA MET A 42 -5.25 -12.26 11.12
C MET A 42 -4.24 -11.42 10.32
N GLU A 43 -3.00 -11.89 10.20
CA GLU A 43 -1.96 -11.23 9.39
C GLU A 43 -2.37 -11.10 7.93
N TYR A 44 -2.84 -12.19 7.33
CA TYR A 44 -3.28 -12.16 5.95
C TYR A 44 -4.47 -11.22 5.74
N GLY A 45 -5.42 -11.19 6.69
CA GLY A 45 -6.56 -10.27 6.64
C GLY A 45 -6.13 -8.81 6.71
N LEU A 46 -5.11 -8.50 7.53
CA LEU A 46 -4.54 -7.16 7.62
C LEU A 46 -3.77 -6.78 6.34
N LEU A 47 -2.99 -7.70 5.77
CA LEU A 47 -2.29 -7.49 4.48
C LEU A 47 -3.28 -7.21 3.35
N TRP A 48 -4.36 -8.00 3.26
CA TRP A 48 -5.39 -7.83 2.24
C TRP A 48 -6.15 -6.51 2.39
N ARG A 49 -6.41 -6.07 3.62
CA ARG A 49 -7.03 -4.77 3.88
C ARG A 49 -6.15 -3.63 3.37
N ASP A 50 -4.85 -3.73 3.59
CA ASP A 50 -3.90 -2.70 3.19
C ASP A 50 -3.76 -2.64 1.66
N ASP A 51 -3.69 -3.79 1.00
CA ASP A 51 -3.73 -3.90 -0.46
C ASP A 51 -4.94 -3.16 -1.06
N LEU A 52 -6.15 -3.42 -0.55
CA LEU A 52 -7.36 -2.71 -0.96
C LEU A 52 -7.29 -1.19 -0.70
N THR A 53 -6.61 -0.79 0.36
CA THR A 53 -6.44 0.62 0.72
C THR A 53 -5.47 1.31 -0.23
N VAL A 54 -4.37 0.65 -0.61
CA VAL A 54 -3.43 1.12 -1.63
C VAL A 54 -4.13 1.26 -2.97
N THR A 55 -4.95 0.29 -3.40
CA THR A 55 -5.75 0.42 -4.63
C THR A 55 -6.72 1.59 -4.57
N SER A 56 -7.35 1.82 -3.43
CA SER A 56 -8.21 2.99 -3.27
C SER A 56 -7.42 4.30 -3.32
N ALA A 57 -6.20 4.33 -2.77
CA ALA A 57 -5.32 5.49 -2.78
C ALA A 57 -4.81 5.81 -4.18
N THR A 58 -4.31 4.82 -4.93
CA THR A 58 -3.86 4.99 -6.32
C THR A 58 -4.99 5.48 -7.22
N ARG A 59 -6.22 4.98 -7.02
CA ARG A 59 -7.42 5.50 -7.71
C ARG A 59 -7.76 6.94 -7.37
N ALA A 60 -7.61 7.34 -6.11
CA ALA A 60 -7.84 8.72 -5.70
C ALA A 60 -6.83 9.66 -6.35
N GLY A 61 -5.54 9.30 -6.30
CA GLY A 61 -4.46 10.04 -6.95
C GLY A 61 -4.63 10.14 -8.46
N ALA A 62 -4.90 9.02 -9.14
CA ALA A 62 -5.11 8.98 -10.59
C ALA A 62 -6.31 9.82 -11.03
N ARG A 63 -7.38 9.89 -10.22
CA ARG A 63 -8.54 10.75 -10.50
C ARG A 63 -8.19 12.22 -10.42
N VAL A 64 -7.39 12.62 -9.44
CA VAL A 64 -6.96 14.01 -9.30
C VAL A 64 -5.99 14.38 -10.43
N ALA A 65 -5.03 13.50 -10.74
CA ALA A 65 -4.09 13.70 -11.85
C ALA A 65 -4.79 13.79 -13.21
N SER A 66 -5.80 12.94 -13.46
CA SER A 66 -6.58 13.00 -14.71
C SER A 66 -7.43 14.26 -14.80
N ASN A 67 -8.02 14.73 -13.71
CA ASN A 67 -8.84 15.95 -13.71
C ASN A 67 -8.00 17.22 -13.98
N LEU A 68 -6.78 17.28 -13.44
CA LEU A 68 -5.91 18.45 -13.56
C LEU A 68 -4.99 18.41 -14.80
N GLY A 69 -4.76 17.22 -15.38
CA GLY A 69 -4.00 17.05 -16.62
C GLY A 69 -2.57 17.59 -16.54
N ASP A 70 -2.25 18.56 -17.39
CA ASP A 70 -0.95 19.23 -17.51
C ASP A 70 -0.78 20.43 -16.56
N SER A 71 -1.77 20.69 -15.70
CA SER A 71 -1.69 21.78 -14.73
C SER A 71 -0.50 21.60 -13.78
N TYR A 72 0.20 22.69 -13.49
CA TYR A 72 1.36 22.75 -12.58
C TYR A 72 1.08 22.23 -11.15
N LEU A 73 -0.19 22.10 -10.73
CA LEU A 73 -0.58 21.53 -9.43
C LEU A 73 -0.95 20.05 -9.50
N SER A 74 -1.01 19.45 -10.69
CA SER A 74 -1.58 18.12 -10.89
C SER A 74 -0.91 17.06 -10.01
N ASP A 75 0.43 17.02 -10.00
CA ASP A 75 1.15 16.00 -9.24
C ASP A 75 1.12 16.28 -7.74
N TYR A 76 1.16 17.55 -7.33
CA TYR A 76 1.01 17.95 -5.93
C TYR A 76 -0.34 17.50 -5.34
N GLU A 77 -1.45 17.84 -5.99
CA GLU A 77 -2.79 17.47 -5.51
C GLU A 77 -3.01 15.95 -5.58
N ALA A 78 -2.46 15.27 -6.59
CA ALA A 78 -2.49 13.83 -6.68
C ALA A 78 -1.77 13.17 -5.50
N LEU A 79 -0.55 13.62 -5.17
CA LEU A 79 0.22 13.14 -4.03
C LEU A 79 -0.47 13.44 -2.70
N LEU A 80 -1.09 14.62 -2.55
CA LEU A 80 -1.83 14.98 -1.33
C LEU A 80 -3.02 14.05 -1.12
N SER A 81 -3.78 13.78 -2.18
CA SER A 81 -4.93 12.84 -2.11
C SER A 81 -4.50 11.40 -1.83
N LEU A 82 -3.33 11.01 -2.34
CA LEU A 82 -2.73 9.70 -2.12
C LEU A 82 -2.26 9.56 -0.66
N ASP A 83 -1.52 10.54 -0.14
CA ASP A 83 -1.02 10.57 1.24
C ASP A 83 -2.18 10.52 2.24
N ALA A 84 -3.22 11.32 2.02
CA ALA A 84 -4.42 11.31 2.86
C ALA A 84 -5.12 9.94 2.89
N ALA A 85 -5.11 9.19 1.78
CA ALA A 85 -5.68 7.84 1.71
C ALA A 85 -4.78 6.80 2.42
N LEU A 86 -3.46 6.91 2.24
CA LEU A 86 -2.47 6.01 2.85
C LEU A 86 -2.30 6.23 4.35
N ALA A 87 -2.58 7.43 4.87
CA ALA A 87 -2.53 7.76 6.31
C ALA A 87 -3.47 6.89 7.17
N SER A 88 -4.43 6.19 6.56
CA SER A 88 -5.31 5.26 7.26
C SER A 88 -4.68 3.90 7.58
N ILE A 89 -3.50 3.63 7.03
CA ILE A 89 -2.74 2.41 7.21
C ILE A 89 -1.64 2.65 8.27
N ASP A 90 -1.51 1.74 9.23
CA ASP A 90 -0.47 1.79 10.26
C ASP A 90 0.65 0.78 9.95
N GLY A 91 1.88 1.08 10.38
CA GLY A 91 3.04 0.18 10.20
C GLY A 91 3.51 0.01 8.75
N ILE A 92 3.24 1.00 7.89
CA ILE A 92 3.75 1.03 6.51
C ILE A 92 4.85 2.08 6.35
N THR A 93 5.78 1.78 5.45
CA THR A 93 6.76 2.73 4.93
C THR A 93 6.50 2.89 3.44
N ILE A 94 6.33 4.14 3.00
CA ILE A 94 6.17 4.42 1.57
C ILE A 94 7.57 4.42 0.99
N GLU A 95 7.81 3.58 -0.01
CA GLU A 95 9.10 3.55 -0.69
C GLU A 95 9.15 4.61 -1.80
N GLY A 96 8.04 4.73 -2.53
CA GLY A 96 7.95 5.67 -3.63
C GLY A 96 6.62 5.68 -4.35
N VAL A 97 6.37 6.79 -5.03
CA VAL A 97 5.22 7.02 -5.89
C VAL A 97 5.75 7.44 -7.26
N LEU A 98 5.18 6.87 -8.31
CA LEU A 98 5.42 7.28 -9.69
C LEU A 98 4.12 7.83 -10.26
N ILE A 99 4.20 9.02 -10.87
CA ILE A 99 3.13 9.53 -11.72
C ILE A 99 3.68 9.58 -13.15
N TYR A 100 3.00 8.91 -14.08
CA TYR A 100 3.56 8.58 -15.39
C TYR A 100 2.53 8.65 -16.51
N HIS A 101 3.00 8.81 -17.74
CA HIS A 101 2.20 8.63 -18.94
C HIS A 101 2.00 7.14 -19.22
N ALA A 102 0.74 6.70 -19.23
CA ALA A 102 0.38 5.29 -19.39
C ALA A 102 0.14 4.97 -20.87
N ASP A 103 1.22 4.66 -21.60
CA ASP A 103 1.15 4.26 -23.02
C ASP A 103 0.98 2.75 -23.23
N ALA A 104 1.33 1.96 -22.21
CA ALA A 104 1.29 0.51 -22.27
C ALA A 104 -0.14 -0.02 -22.28
N ALA A 105 -0.40 -1.05 -23.12
CA ALA A 105 -1.72 -1.69 -23.19
C ALA A 105 -2.19 -2.32 -21.86
N ASP A 106 -1.24 -2.73 -21.02
CA ASP A 106 -1.50 -3.30 -19.69
C ASP A 106 -1.57 -2.22 -18.59
N GLY A 107 -1.34 -0.95 -18.94
CA GLY A 107 -1.36 0.18 -18.01
C GLY A 107 -0.17 0.23 -17.05
N THR A 108 0.90 -0.53 -17.30
CA THR A 108 2.12 -0.50 -16.48
C THR A 108 3.01 0.70 -16.83
N PRO A 109 3.79 1.23 -15.88
CA PRO A 109 4.77 2.28 -16.18
C PRO A 109 5.82 1.84 -17.19
N HIS A 110 6.30 2.79 -17.99
CA HIS A 110 7.36 2.53 -18.96
C HIS A 110 8.65 2.06 -18.26
N SER A 111 9.45 1.24 -18.95
CA SER A 111 10.68 0.67 -18.37
C SER A 111 11.73 1.73 -17.98
N SER A 112 11.66 2.94 -18.54
CA SER A 112 12.55 4.06 -18.20
C SER A 112 12.29 4.63 -16.80
N CYS A 113 11.12 4.35 -16.22
CA CYS A 113 10.74 4.75 -14.87
C CYS A 113 11.37 3.87 -13.78
N PHE A 114 12.14 2.86 -14.17
CA PHE A 114 12.85 1.97 -13.27
C PHE A 114 14.33 1.90 -13.65
N ASP A 115 15.21 1.84 -12.65
CA ASP A 115 16.64 1.64 -12.87
C ASP A 115 16.96 0.16 -13.18
N VAL A 116 18.25 -0.15 -13.33
CA VAL A 116 18.70 -1.53 -13.59
C VAL A 116 18.44 -2.50 -12.43
N SER A 117 18.17 -1.96 -11.24
CA SER A 117 17.88 -2.69 -10.00
C SER A 117 16.36 -2.92 -9.82
N GLY A 118 15.52 -2.21 -10.59
CA GLY A 118 14.07 -2.20 -10.44
C GLY A 118 13.55 -1.13 -9.48
N ASP A 119 14.38 -0.14 -9.15
CA ASP A 119 14.02 0.97 -8.28
C ASP A 119 13.43 2.13 -9.10
N PRO A 120 12.37 2.78 -8.59
CA PRO A 120 11.68 3.84 -9.30
C PRO A 120 12.58 5.07 -9.49
N GLN A 121 12.52 5.67 -10.66
CA GLN A 121 13.26 6.89 -11.01
C GLN A 121 12.42 7.80 -11.92
N SER A 122 12.73 9.09 -11.91
CA SER A 122 12.15 10.03 -12.87
C SER A 122 12.79 9.87 -14.24
N SER A 123 11.96 9.94 -15.28
CA SER A 123 12.40 9.90 -16.68
C SER A 123 11.68 10.97 -17.48
N ASN A 124 12.44 11.70 -18.31
CA ASN A 124 11.93 12.84 -19.05
C ASN A 124 10.78 12.42 -19.98
N ASN A 125 9.65 13.13 -19.90
CA ASN A 125 8.43 12.89 -20.69
C ASN A 125 7.81 11.49 -20.52
N GLU A 126 8.16 10.77 -19.45
CA GLU A 126 7.60 9.44 -19.19
C GLU A 126 7.05 9.36 -17.76
N CYS A 127 7.80 9.87 -16.77
CA CYS A 127 7.40 9.77 -15.37
C CYS A 127 8.15 10.68 -14.41
N ASN A 128 7.44 11.08 -13.37
CA ASN A 128 7.98 11.71 -12.18
C ASN A 128 8.00 10.72 -11.01
N PHE A 129 9.15 10.61 -10.36
CA PHE A 129 9.32 9.88 -9.11
C PHE A 129 9.24 10.81 -7.90
N TYR A 130 8.48 10.37 -6.91
CA TYR A 130 8.33 11.01 -5.61
C TYR A 130 8.68 10.04 -4.50
N SER A 131 9.61 10.44 -3.67
CA SER A 131 10.06 9.68 -2.51
C SER A 131 9.16 9.92 -1.29
N ALA A 132 9.36 9.14 -0.22
CA ALA A 132 8.71 9.37 1.06
C ALA A 132 8.97 10.78 1.62
N ALA A 133 10.16 11.34 1.37
CA ALA A 133 10.48 12.70 1.81
C ALA A 133 9.62 13.74 1.10
N ASP A 134 9.34 13.52 -0.20
CA ASP A 134 8.50 14.42 -0.99
C ASP A 134 7.05 14.40 -0.48
N LEU A 135 6.51 13.24 -0.11
CA LEU A 135 5.19 13.13 0.51
C LEU A 135 5.10 13.89 1.85
N ILE A 136 6.14 13.81 2.69
CA ILE A 136 6.21 14.59 3.94
C ILE A 136 6.22 16.09 3.63
N THR A 137 6.92 16.52 2.58
CA THR A 137 6.87 17.93 2.18
C THR A 137 5.46 18.31 1.72
N VAL A 138 4.82 17.53 0.85
CA VAL A 138 3.45 17.78 0.37
C VAL A 138 2.46 17.93 1.53
N ALA A 139 2.51 17.04 2.52
CA ALA A 139 1.66 17.09 3.71
C ALA A 139 1.95 18.28 4.64
N ALA A 140 3.17 18.81 4.60
CA ALA A 140 3.57 19.98 5.40
C ALA A 140 3.20 21.32 4.73
N LEU A 141 2.88 21.32 3.43
CA LEU A 141 2.43 22.52 2.72
C LEU A 141 0.95 22.82 3.04
N ASP A 142 0.69 23.95 3.71
CA ASP A 142 -0.68 24.42 3.96
C ASP A 142 -1.17 25.30 2.79
N CYS A 143 -1.80 24.66 1.81
CA CYS A 143 -2.42 25.32 0.67
C CYS A 143 -3.90 25.70 0.88
N SER A 144 -4.40 25.65 2.12
CA SER A 144 -5.83 25.89 2.41
C SER A 144 -6.24 27.37 2.46
N VAL A 145 -5.28 28.31 2.59
CA VAL A 145 -5.57 29.76 2.73
C VAL A 145 -4.75 30.64 1.78
N SER A 146 -3.49 30.31 1.53
CA SER A 146 -2.65 30.96 0.50
C SER A 146 -1.39 30.14 0.24
N CYS A 147 -1.25 29.57 -0.95
CA CYS A 147 -0.02 28.87 -1.35
C CYS A 147 1.09 29.89 -1.68
N THR A 148 1.68 30.56 -0.69
CA THR A 148 2.85 31.43 -0.95
C THR A 148 4.08 30.64 -1.43
N GLU A 149 4.07 29.32 -1.20
CA GLU A 149 5.01 28.31 -1.71
C GLU A 149 4.81 28.01 -3.21
N PHE A 150 3.63 28.35 -3.76
CA PHE A 150 3.30 28.34 -5.20
C PHE A 150 3.04 29.80 -5.67
N PRO A 151 4.09 30.61 -5.86
CA PRO A 151 3.93 31.97 -6.37
C PRO A 151 3.71 31.94 -7.90
N ASP A 152 2.51 32.29 -8.35
CA ASP A 152 2.15 32.58 -9.76
C ASP A 152 2.47 31.48 -10.81
N ASN A 153 2.15 30.22 -10.50
CA ASN A 153 1.04 29.41 -11.04
C ASN A 153 0.72 29.36 -12.56
N GLY A 154 1.50 29.98 -13.44
CA GLY A 154 1.31 29.85 -14.89
C GLY A 154 2.28 28.87 -15.52
N ASN A 155 3.48 28.79 -14.95
CA ASN A 155 4.60 28.03 -15.49
C ASN A 155 5.29 27.35 -14.31
N CYS A 156 5.75 26.12 -14.53
CA CYS A 156 6.56 25.33 -13.62
C CYS A 156 7.92 25.97 -13.29
N PHE A 157 7.90 27.07 -12.54
CA PHE A 157 9.06 27.90 -12.30
C PHE A 157 9.00 28.63 -10.95
N GLY A 158 10.05 28.45 -10.14
CA GLY A 158 10.20 29.12 -8.85
C GLY A 158 9.46 28.43 -7.69
N GLY A 159 10.01 28.55 -6.49
CA GLY A 159 9.47 27.92 -5.28
C GLY A 159 9.68 26.40 -5.24
N ILE A 160 8.94 25.72 -4.36
CA ILE A 160 8.95 24.25 -4.25
C ILE A 160 8.08 23.57 -5.31
N SER A 161 7.20 24.34 -5.97
CA SER A 161 6.28 23.88 -7.02
C SER A 161 6.97 23.17 -8.18
N VAL A 162 8.21 23.56 -8.52
CA VAL A 162 9.01 22.96 -9.60
C VAL A 162 9.30 21.47 -9.39
N ASN A 163 9.29 21.01 -8.13
CA ASN A 163 9.49 19.60 -7.81
C ASN A 163 8.25 18.76 -8.13
N PHE A 164 7.06 19.38 -8.14
CA PHE A 164 5.75 18.73 -8.34
C PHE A 164 5.14 19.07 -9.69
N CYS A 165 5.97 19.48 -10.62
CA CYS A 165 5.52 19.84 -11.95
C CYS A 165 5.33 18.61 -12.82
N PRO A 166 4.15 18.45 -13.46
CA PRO A 166 3.95 17.34 -14.38
C PRO A 166 4.95 17.43 -15.53
N GLN A 167 5.31 16.28 -16.09
CA GLN A 167 6.07 16.23 -17.34
C GLN A 167 5.20 16.77 -18.49
N GLN A 168 5.81 17.11 -19.62
CA GLN A 168 5.08 17.54 -20.84
C GLN A 168 4.50 16.34 -21.61
N ASP A 169 4.09 15.31 -20.88
CA ASP A 169 3.64 14.01 -21.37
C ASP A 169 2.12 13.85 -21.31
N ARG A 170 1.42 14.82 -20.71
CA ARG A 170 -0.05 14.84 -20.61
C ARG A 170 -0.64 15.78 -21.64
N GLU A 171 -1.27 15.22 -22.65
CA GLU A 171 -2.05 15.99 -23.64
C GLU A 171 -3.50 16.14 -23.14
N THR A 172 -3.96 17.38 -23.05
CA THR A 172 -5.32 17.72 -22.61
C THR A 172 -6.22 18.19 -23.76
N ASP A 173 -5.67 18.43 -24.95
CA ASP A 173 -6.41 18.87 -26.13
C ASP A 173 -7.19 17.72 -26.81
N GLN A 174 -8.51 17.91 -26.98
CA GLN A 174 -9.39 16.97 -27.66
C GLN A 174 -9.06 16.78 -29.15
N ALA A 175 -8.41 17.76 -29.77
CA ALA A 175 -8.07 17.72 -31.18
C ALA A 175 -6.86 16.83 -31.49
N THR A 176 -5.91 16.74 -30.56
CA THR A 176 -4.68 15.93 -30.69
C THR A 176 -4.82 14.54 -30.09
N GLY A 177 -5.77 14.36 -29.17
CA GLY A 177 -6.08 13.07 -28.54
C GLY A 177 -5.55 13.04 -27.11
N VAL A 178 -6.43 12.68 -26.18
CA VAL A 178 -6.14 12.78 -24.74
C VAL A 178 -5.28 11.59 -24.29
N THR A 179 -4.30 11.85 -23.43
CA THR A 179 -3.39 10.83 -22.90
C THR A 179 -3.94 10.17 -21.63
N ASP A 180 -3.45 8.97 -21.33
CA ASP A 180 -3.73 8.28 -20.08
C ASP A 180 -2.63 8.59 -19.05
N VAL A 181 -3.04 8.90 -17.81
CA VAL A 181 -2.13 9.12 -16.67
C VAL A 181 -2.24 7.97 -15.69
N GLY A 182 -1.09 7.45 -15.29
CA GLY A 182 -0.95 6.40 -14.29
C GLY A 182 -0.37 6.92 -12.97
N VAL A 183 -0.87 6.38 -11.87
CA VAL A 183 -0.28 6.52 -10.53
C VAL A 183 0.10 5.15 -10.04
N TRP A 184 1.39 4.96 -9.74
CA TRP A 184 1.96 3.74 -9.21
C TRP A 184 2.55 4.02 -7.82
N VAL A 185 2.38 3.08 -6.91
CA VAL A 185 2.86 3.20 -5.53
C VAL A 185 3.50 1.90 -5.10
N ARG A 186 4.61 2.01 -4.38
CA ARG A 186 5.24 0.90 -3.67
C ARG A 186 5.37 1.24 -2.19
N ILE A 187 4.80 0.38 -1.35
CA ILE A 187 4.89 0.46 0.11
C ILE A 187 5.49 -0.83 0.66
N ASN A 188 6.20 -0.73 1.77
CA ASN A 188 6.66 -1.87 2.54
C ASN A 188 5.93 -1.91 3.88
N ARG A 189 5.34 -3.06 4.19
CA ARG A 189 4.59 -3.31 5.42
C ARG A 189 5.32 -4.28 6.32
N GLU A 190 5.59 -3.87 7.56
CA GLU A 190 6.19 -4.76 8.56
C GLU A 190 5.15 -5.76 9.12
N TYR A 191 5.59 -6.99 9.44
CA TYR A 191 4.71 -7.99 10.05
C TYR A 191 4.35 -7.60 11.50
N THR A 192 3.06 -7.48 11.82
CA THR A 192 2.60 -7.02 13.14
C THR A 192 2.80 -8.06 14.25
N THR A 193 2.65 -9.33 13.93
CA THR A 193 2.67 -10.48 14.88
C THR A 193 4.06 -11.10 15.02
N GLY A 194 5.01 -10.75 14.14
CA GLY A 194 6.37 -11.30 14.13
C GLY A 194 6.44 -12.83 13.95
N ILE A 195 5.34 -13.48 13.55
CA ILE A 195 5.26 -14.94 13.41
C ILE A 195 5.94 -15.44 12.14
N PHE A 196 6.05 -14.57 11.12
CA PHE A 196 6.72 -14.86 9.87
C PHE A 196 8.15 -14.29 9.91
N PRO A 197 9.17 -15.08 9.51
CA PRO A 197 10.52 -14.58 9.42
C PRO A 197 10.65 -13.59 8.26
N GLY A 198 11.17 -12.39 8.55
CA GLY A 198 11.40 -11.34 7.57
C GLY A 198 10.97 -9.97 8.09
N ASP A 199 11.38 -8.92 7.40
CA ASP A 199 11.12 -7.53 7.79
C ASP A 199 9.78 -7.00 7.26
N GLY A 200 9.07 -7.76 6.42
CA GLY A 200 7.78 -7.34 5.89
C GLY A 200 7.39 -7.94 4.54
N VAL A 201 6.40 -7.31 3.91
CA VAL A 201 5.94 -7.55 2.54
C VAL A 201 5.86 -6.22 1.80
N THR A 202 6.45 -6.16 0.61
CA THR A 202 6.28 -5.05 -0.32
C THR A 202 4.98 -5.22 -1.09
N ILE A 203 4.13 -4.20 -1.04
CA ILE A 203 2.88 -4.11 -1.80
C ILE A 203 3.09 -3.05 -2.88
N THR A 204 2.80 -3.41 -4.12
CA THR A 204 2.93 -2.54 -5.27
C THR A 204 1.61 -2.56 -6.02
N ASP A 205 1.07 -1.38 -6.31
CA ASP A 205 -0.16 -1.25 -7.07
C ASP A 205 -0.12 -0.02 -7.98
N TYR A 206 -0.96 -0.03 -9.02
CA TYR A 206 -1.09 1.08 -9.93
C TYR A 206 -2.52 1.24 -10.45
N THR A 207 -2.88 2.47 -10.77
CA THR A 207 -4.14 2.79 -11.44
C THR A 207 -3.87 3.74 -12.59
N VAL A 208 -4.55 3.51 -13.71
CA VAL A 208 -4.52 4.38 -14.89
C VAL A 208 -5.90 5.00 -15.12
N MET A 209 -5.93 6.28 -15.47
CA MET A 209 -7.13 7.01 -15.87
C MET A 209 -6.83 7.92 -17.06
N THR A 210 -7.79 8.04 -17.98
CA THR A 210 -7.71 9.01 -19.07
C THR A 210 -7.85 10.43 -18.54
N VAL A 211 -6.98 11.32 -18.97
CA VAL A 211 -7.01 12.74 -18.60
C VAL A 211 -8.32 13.39 -19.05
N GLU A 212 -8.80 14.39 -18.31
CA GLU A 212 -9.97 15.15 -18.70
C GLU A 212 -9.63 16.11 -19.83
N PRO A 213 -10.41 16.13 -20.91
CA PRO A 213 -10.17 17.05 -21.99
C PRO A 213 -10.47 18.49 -21.57
N THR A 214 -9.52 19.39 -21.83
CA THR A 214 -9.79 20.83 -21.77
C THR A 214 -10.39 21.30 -23.10
N SER A 215 -11.24 22.33 -23.06
CA SER A 215 -12.01 22.81 -24.22
C SER A 215 -11.31 23.92 -24.99
#